data_AF-A0A928FED2-F1
#
_entry.id   AF-A0A928FED2-F1
#
_cell.length_a   1.000
_cell.length_b   1.000
_cell.length_c   1.000
_cell.angle_alpha   90.00
_cell.angle_beta   90.00
_cell.angle_gamma   90.00
#
_symmetry.space_group_name_H-M   'P 1'
#
loop_
_entity.id
_entity.type
_entity.pdbx_description
1 polymer ?
#
loop_
_entity_poly.entity_id
_entity_poly.type
_entity_poly.pdbx_seq_one_letter_code
_entity_poly.pdbx_strand_id
1 'polypeptide(L)'
;MKRTYSVLFIGNSYTYYNDMPTEIFKRIAESGRVTVDVTAITKGSHTLSRFADPYDSYGASVERELTGDKKYDYVILQEQSCRPITENAGDFYSAVRNLAERIRYTGAEPILYATWGREKDSPTLEQYGWTNESMTWKLAAAYRAIGGELDIPVAYVGLAFYDVYSNRNDIELYAADRTHPSYSGSYLAAVSLFSKIFGVDPTDIKFTGGLSAEDSEVLCRAAKNAICSDPAIPKEYITSSIGIK
;
A
#
# COMPACT_ATOMS: atom_id res chain seq x y z
N MET A 1 -15.76 -11.29 24.11
CA MET A 1 -15.06 -10.07 23.66
C MET A 1 -14.92 -10.14 22.15
N LYS A 2 -15.12 -9.04 21.41
CA LYS A 2 -14.82 -9.02 19.97
C LYS A 2 -13.32 -9.23 19.78
N ARG A 3 -12.91 -10.02 18.77
CA ARG A 3 -11.49 -10.20 18.42
C ARG A 3 -10.89 -8.85 18.03
N THR A 4 -9.70 -8.54 18.54
CA THR A 4 -8.87 -7.42 18.09
C THR A 4 -7.82 -7.97 17.14
N TYR A 5 -7.69 -7.37 15.96
CA TYR A 5 -6.67 -7.73 14.98
C TYR A 5 -5.45 -6.83 15.13
N SER A 6 -4.27 -7.40 15.29
CA SER A 6 -3.01 -6.66 15.33
C SER A 6 -2.47 -6.47 13.92
N VAL A 7 -2.27 -5.22 13.49
CA VAL A 7 -1.79 -4.88 12.14
C VAL A 7 -0.49 -4.07 12.25
N LEU A 8 0.58 -4.55 11.59
CA LEU A 8 1.85 -3.84 11.47
C LEU A 8 1.98 -3.21 10.09
N PHE A 9 2.20 -1.91 10.03
CA PHE A 9 2.56 -1.20 8.80
C PHE A 9 4.07 -1.00 8.73
N ILE A 10 4.69 -1.42 7.62
CA ILE A 10 6.09 -1.17 7.29
C ILE A 10 6.14 -0.34 6.01
N GLY A 11 6.73 0.85 6.08
CA GLY A 11 6.79 1.72 4.92
C GLY A 11 7.41 3.09 5.17
N ASN A 12 7.01 4.07 4.38
CA ASN A 12 7.59 5.41 4.40
C ASN A 12 6.48 6.47 4.36
N SER A 13 6.76 7.63 3.79
CA SER A 13 5.84 8.76 3.74
C SER A 13 4.56 8.48 2.99
N TYR A 14 4.53 7.52 2.06
CA TYR A 14 3.28 7.08 1.43
C TYR A 14 2.38 6.28 2.38
N THR A 15 2.93 5.85 3.52
CA THR A 15 2.21 5.16 4.58
C THR A 15 1.86 6.10 5.73
N TYR A 16 2.78 6.94 6.25
CA TYR A 16 2.46 7.75 7.45
C TYR A 16 1.78 9.10 7.17
N TYR A 17 1.74 9.59 5.93
CA TYR A 17 1.13 10.88 5.65
C TYR A 17 -0.33 10.93 6.12
N ASN A 18 -0.72 12.06 6.72
CA ASN A 18 -2.03 12.30 7.33
C ASN A 18 -2.37 11.29 8.45
N ASP A 19 -1.35 10.74 9.12
CA ASP A 19 -1.47 9.72 10.17
C ASP A 19 -2.33 8.52 9.72
N MET A 20 -2.19 8.14 8.45
CA MET A 20 -3.07 7.15 7.81
C MET A 20 -3.22 5.85 8.60
N PRO A 21 -2.17 5.20 9.14
CA PRO A 21 -2.32 3.91 9.83
C PRO A 21 -3.04 4.05 11.18
N THR A 22 -2.71 5.07 11.96
CA THR A 22 -3.15 5.19 13.36
C THR A 22 -4.42 6.01 13.53
N GLU A 23 -4.77 6.89 12.59
CA GLU A 23 -5.98 7.71 12.67
C GLU A 23 -7.02 7.27 11.64
N ILE A 24 -6.67 7.31 10.35
CA ILE A 24 -7.63 7.07 9.28
C ILE A 24 -8.04 5.59 9.22
N PHE A 25 -7.07 4.68 9.14
CA PHE A 25 -7.31 3.25 9.04
C PHE A 25 -8.03 2.70 10.27
N LYS A 26 -7.68 3.13 11.49
CA LYS A 26 -8.39 2.70 12.71
C LYS A 26 -9.87 3.12 12.70
N ARG A 27 -10.17 4.36 12.28
CA ARG A 27 -11.56 4.83 12.20
C ARG A 27 -12.35 4.17 11.07
N ILE A 28 -11.70 3.84 9.95
CA ILE A 28 -12.30 3.02 8.90
C ILE A 28 -12.62 1.62 9.46
N ALA A 29 -11.69 1.01 10.19
CA ALA A 29 -11.90 -0.31 10.80
C ALA A 29 -13.06 -0.31 11.80
N GLU A 30 -13.13 0.69 12.68
CA GLU A 30 -14.26 0.91 13.60
C GLU A 30 -15.58 1.04 12.84
N SER A 31 -15.61 1.82 11.76
CA SER A 31 -16.79 1.95 10.89
C SER A 31 -17.17 0.62 10.22
N GLY A 32 -16.18 -0.18 9.83
CA GLY A 32 -16.34 -1.54 9.30
C GLY A 32 -16.62 -2.59 10.39
N ARG A 33 -16.79 -2.17 11.65
CA ARG A 33 -17.05 -3.04 12.82
C ARG A 33 -15.93 -4.04 13.13
N VAL A 34 -14.71 -3.74 12.71
CA VAL A 34 -13.48 -4.48 13.01
C VAL A 34 -12.68 -3.72 14.05
N THR A 35 -12.29 -4.37 15.14
CA THR A 35 -11.38 -3.77 16.13
C THR A 35 -9.95 -4.08 15.74
N VAL A 36 -9.11 -3.04 15.62
CA VAL A 36 -7.69 -3.18 15.26
C VAL A 36 -6.77 -2.55 16.30
N ASP A 37 -5.62 -3.18 16.52
CA ASP A 37 -4.46 -2.61 17.20
C ASP A 37 -3.35 -2.39 16.17
N VAL A 38 -2.99 -1.13 15.91
CA VAL A 38 -2.11 -0.76 14.79
C VAL A 38 -0.76 -0.31 15.32
N THR A 39 0.30 -0.93 14.80
CA THR A 39 1.68 -0.46 14.93
C THR A 39 2.18 0.00 13.56
N ALA A 40 2.98 1.06 13.51
CA ALA A 40 3.59 1.52 12.27
C ALA A 40 5.10 1.74 12.46
N ILE A 41 5.92 1.05 11.68
CA ILE A 41 7.35 1.31 11.54
C ILE A 41 7.54 2.01 10.20
N THR A 42 7.65 3.34 10.26
CA THR A 42 7.77 4.14 9.04
C THR A 42 8.90 5.14 9.08
N LYS A 43 9.58 5.30 7.95
CA LYS A 43 10.66 6.27 7.77
C LYS A 43 10.64 6.85 6.36
N GLY A 44 10.65 8.17 6.23
CA GLY A 44 10.69 8.84 4.92
C GLY A 44 11.83 8.30 4.05
N SER A 45 11.54 8.03 2.78
CA SER A 45 12.46 7.46 1.78
C SER A 45 13.06 6.09 2.09
N HIS A 46 12.65 5.42 3.16
CA HIS A 46 13.15 4.07 3.49
C HIS A 46 12.58 3.04 2.52
N THR A 47 13.41 2.04 2.21
CA THR A 47 13.12 0.95 1.26
C THR A 47 12.83 -0.34 2.01
N LEU A 48 12.15 -1.30 1.39
CA LEU A 48 11.95 -2.61 2.03
C LEU A 48 13.28 -3.33 2.26
N SER A 49 14.28 -3.13 1.38
CA SER A 49 15.62 -3.70 1.60
C SER A 49 16.27 -3.22 2.90
N ARG A 50 16.06 -1.95 3.29
CA ARG A 50 16.54 -1.43 4.57
C ARG A 50 15.71 -1.92 5.76
N PHE A 51 14.40 -2.10 5.59
CA PHE A 51 13.56 -2.74 6.62
C PHE A 51 13.89 -4.23 6.79
N ALA A 52 14.42 -4.88 5.75
CA ALA A 52 14.88 -6.26 5.80
C ALA A 52 16.23 -6.43 6.51
N ASP A 53 17.05 -5.37 6.59
CA ASP A 53 18.39 -5.40 7.16
C ASP A 53 18.38 -5.21 8.69
N PRO A 54 18.74 -6.22 9.51
CA PRO A 54 18.76 -6.09 10.97
C PRO A 54 19.84 -5.11 11.49
N TYR A 55 20.80 -4.70 10.65
CA TYR A 55 21.81 -3.69 11.01
C TYR A 55 21.33 -2.25 10.76
N ASP A 56 20.28 -2.04 9.97
CA ASP A 56 19.59 -0.75 9.88
C ASP A 56 18.71 -0.54 11.13
N SER A 57 18.63 0.68 11.66
CA SER A 57 17.89 0.93 12.91
C SER A 57 16.39 0.66 12.79
N TYR A 58 15.80 0.87 11.63
CA TYR A 58 14.40 0.56 11.37
C TYR A 58 14.22 -0.92 11.03
N GLY A 59 15.17 -1.56 10.35
CA GLY A 59 15.15 -3.01 10.16
C GLY A 59 15.29 -3.78 11.48
N ALA A 60 16.15 -3.32 12.41
CA ALA A 60 16.20 -3.81 13.79
C ALA A 60 14.89 -3.61 14.56
N SER A 61 14.15 -2.53 14.25
CA SER A 61 12.81 -2.31 14.83
C SER A 61 11.79 -3.28 14.26
N VAL A 62 11.83 -3.58 12.95
CA VAL A 62 11.01 -4.63 12.33
C VAL A 62 11.31 -5.99 12.96
N GLU A 63 12.58 -6.34 13.14
CA GLU A 63 12.94 -7.61 13.79
C GLU A 63 12.40 -7.70 15.23
N ARG A 64 12.49 -6.60 15.99
CA ARG A 64 11.97 -6.56 17.35
C ARG A 64 10.45 -6.77 17.38
N GLU A 65 9.71 -6.15 16.47
CA GLU A 65 8.25 -6.34 16.39
C GLU A 65 7.88 -7.76 15.95
N LEU A 66 8.59 -8.33 14.96
CA LEU A 66 8.30 -9.69 14.49
C LEU A 66 8.68 -10.77 15.53
N THR A 67 9.75 -10.57 16.28
CA THR A 67 10.24 -11.55 17.26
C THR A 67 9.74 -11.31 18.70
N GLY A 68 9.09 -10.18 18.94
CA GLY A 68 8.56 -9.79 20.24
C GLY A 68 7.33 -10.57 20.69
N ASP A 69 6.82 -10.20 21.87
CA ASP A 69 5.68 -10.84 22.50
C ASP A 69 4.36 -10.54 21.78
N LYS A 70 4.20 -9.31 21.25
CA LYS A 70 3.03 -8.93 20.46
C LYS A 70 3.02 -9.72 19.15
N LYS A 71 1.94 -10.45 18.90
CA LYS A 71 1.72 -11.15 17.64
C LYS A 71 0.83 -10.32 16.72
N TYR A 72 1.19 -10.31 15.45
CA TYR A 72 0.48 -9.62 14.39
C TYR A 72 -0.36 -10.62 13.60
N ASP A 73 -1.58 -10.22 13.22
CA ASP A 73 -2.40 -10.97 12.27
C ASP A 73 -1.97 -10.61 10.84
N TYR A 74 -1.67 -9.33 10.59
CA TYR A 74 -1.31 -8.82 9.26
C TYR A 74 -0.09 -7.91 9.32
N VAL A 75 0.80 -8.03 8.33
CA VAL A 75 1.94 -7.13 8.14
C VAL A 75 1.89 -6.54 6.73
N ILE A 76 1.70 -5.24 6.64
CA ILE A 76 1.57 -4.50 5.38
C ILE A 76 2.95 -3.98 4.97
N LEU A 77 3.36 -4.32 3.75
CA LEU A 77 4.66 -3.97 3.18
C LEU A 77 4.49 -2.97 2.04
N GLN A 78 5.10 -1.79 2.20
CA GLN A 78 5.13 -0.74 1.18
C GLN A 78 6.57 -0.39 0.77
N GLU A 79 6.90 -0.55 -0.52
CA GLU A 79 8.20 -0.14 -1.08
C GLU A 79 8.23 1.34 -1.45
N GLN A 80 9.43 1.92 -1.46
CA GLN A 80 9.70 3.31 -1.80
C GLN A 80 9.31 3.68 -3.23
N SER A 81 8.18 4.38 -3.33
CA SER A 81 7.70 5.11 -4.51
C SER A 81 7.81 4.31 -5.82
N CYS A 82 8.81 4.60 -6.66
CA CYS A 82 8.98 3.99 -7.98
C CYS A 82 9.98 2.83 -8.02
N ARG A 83 10.66 2.48 -6.92
CA ARG A 83 11.70 1.43 -6.92
C ARG A 83 11.29 0.09 -7.52
N PRO A 84 10.05 -0.40 -7.37
CA PRO A 84 9.63 -1.65 -8.00
C PRO A 84 9.75 -1.66 -9.54
N ILE A 85 9.92 -0.50 -10.18
CA ILE A 85 9.89 -0.34 -11.63
C ILE A 85 11.13 0.39 -12.19
N THR A 86 12.17 0.56 -11.37
CA THR A 86 13.47 1.11 -11.80
C THR A 86 14.53 0.02 -11.87
N GLU A 87 15.79 0.39 -12.09
CA GLU A 87 16.94 -0.51 -12.02
C GLU A 87 17.08 -1.22 -10.65
N ASN A 88 16.36 -0.77 -9.63
CA ASN A 88 16.36 -1.33 -8.28
C ASN A 88 15.24 -2.35 -8.03
N ALA A 89 14.49 -2.78 -9.06
CA ALA A 89 13.40 -3.73 -8.90
C ALA A 89 13.84 -5.07 -8.26
N GLY A 90 15.09 -5.48 -8.47
CA GLY A 90 15.65 -6.68 -7.84
C GLY A 90 15.72 -6.58 -6.32
N ASP A 91 16.18 -5.43 -5.79
CA ASP A 91 16.21 -5.18 -4.34
C ASP A 91 14.81 -5.27 -3.73
N PHE A 92 13.81 -4.73 -4.43
CA PHE A 92 12.41 -4.81 -4.01
C PHE A 92 11.95 -6.27 -3.90
N TYR A 93 12.14 -7.07 -4.95
CA TYR A 93 11.74 -8.48 -4.94
C TYR A 93 12.45 -9.29 -3.86
N SER A 94 13.76 -9.10 -3.70
CA SER A 94 14.55 -9.81 -2.69
C SER A 94 14.20 -9.40 -1.28
N ALA A 95 13.91 -8.11 -1.04
CA ALA A 95 13.41 -7.65 0.25
C ALA A 95 12.04 -8.23 0.59
N VAL A 96 11.10 -8.27 -0.37
CA VAL A 96 9.78 -8.87 -0.16
C VAL A 96 9.90 -10.36 0.16
N ARG A 97 10.75 -11.13 -0.54
CA ARG A 97 11.00 -12.54 -0.22
C ARG A 97 11.48 -12.72 1.22
N ASN A 98 12.51 -11.97 1.62
CA ASN A 98 13.08 -12.05 2.96
C ASN A 98 12.04 -11.69 4.05
N LEU A 99 11.35 -10.57 3.88
CA LEU A 99 10.36 -10.11 4.86
C LEU A 99 9.16 -11.06 4.91
N ALA A 100 8.65 -11.54 3.77
CA ALA A 100 7.50 -12.44 3.74
C ALA A 100 7.79 -13.77 4.44
N GLU A 101 8.98 -14.35 4.24
CA GLU A 101 9.41 -15.55 4.95
C GLU A 101 9.41 -15.33 6.47
N ARG A 102 10.03 -14.25 6.93
CA ARG A 102 10.10 -13.87 8.36
C ARG A 102 8.72 -13.62 8.95
N ILE A 103 7.85 -12.89 8.23
CA ILE A 103 6.47 -12.60 8.65
C ILE A 103 5.68 -13.90 8.82
N ARG A 104 5.72 -14.79 7.82
CA ARG A 104 5.01 -16.08 7.87
C ARG A 104 5.50 -16.98 8.99
N TYR A 105 6.80 -16.93 9.31
CA TYR A 105 7.37 -17.66 10.45
C TYR A 105 6.74 -17.27 11.79
N THR A 106 6.23 -16.04 11.91
CA THR A 106 5.50 -15.57 13.11
C THR A 106 4.02 -15.97 13.14
N GLY A 107 3.50 -16.53 12.04
CA GLY A 107 2.08 -16.83 11.85
C GLY A 107 1.24 -15.67 11.29
N ALA A 108 1.85 -14.52 11.01
CA ALA A 108 1.19 -13.36 10.41
C ALA A 108 1.07 -13.50 8.87
N GLU A 109 0.07 -12.84 8.29
CA GLU A 109 -0.09 -12.75 6.84
C GLU A 109 0.56 -11.48 6.28
N PRO A 110 1.54 -11.59 5.36
CA PRO A 110 2.06 -10.43 4.65
C PRO A 110 1.00 -9.91 3.66
N ILE A 111 0.92 -8.59 3.48
CA ILE A 111 0.06 -7.93 2.50
C ILE A 111 0.91 -6.89 1.77
N LEU A 112 0.87 -6.88 0.43
CA LEU A 112 1.60 -5.90 -0.36
C LEU A 112 0.75 -4.65 -0.61
N TYR A 113 1.27 -3.48 -0.26
CA TYR A 113 0.66 -2.18 -0.55
C TYR A 113 1.26 -1.64 -1.86
N ALA A 114 0.55 -1.89 -2.97
CA ALA A 114 0.95 -1.39 -4.28
C ALA A 114 0.55 0.08 -4.46
N THR A 115 1.56 0.94 -4.52
CA THR A 115 1.44 2.41 -4.59
C THR A 115 1.02 2.91 -5.99
N TRP A 116 0.90 4.23 -6.14
CA TRP A 116 0.34 4.92 -7.31
C TRP A 116 1.38 5.52 -8.25
N GLY A 117 0.97 5.76 -9.50
CA GLY A 117 1.61 6.72 -10.38
C GLY A 117 1.55 8.13 -9.80
N ARG A 118 2.61 8.91 -10.00
CA ARG A 118 2.68 10.30 -9.54
C ARG A 118 1.82 11.22 -10.38
N GLU A 119 1.47 12.38 -9.84
CA GLU A 119 0.68 13.37 -10.58
C GLU A 119 1.42 13.87 -11.82
N LYS A 120 0.69 14.32 -12.83
CA LYS A 120 1.25 14.92 -14.04
C LYS A 120 2.26 16.02 -13.70
N ASP A 121 3.29 16.13 -14.55
CA ASP A 121 4.38 17.11 -14.41
C ASP A 121 5.20 16.93 -13.10
N SER A 122 5.14 15.75 -12.47
CA SER A 122 6.10 15.37 -11.43
C SER A 122 7.51 15.16 -12.05
N PRO A 123 8.59 15.66 -11.43
CA PRO A 123 9.95 15.51 -11.97
C PRO A 123 10.37 14.07 -12.25
N THR A 124 9.86 13.11 -11.47
CA THR A 124 10.15 11.68 -11.70
C THR A 124 9.47 11.14 -12.95
N LEU A 125 8.27 11.60 -13.28
CA LEU A 125 7.63 11.21 -14.54
C LEU A 125 8.42 11.72 -15.74
N GLU A 126 8.86 12.98 -15.69
CA GLU A 126 9.70 13.58 -16.73
C GLU A 126 11.03 12.83 -16.88
N GLN A 127 11.73 12.58 -15.75
CA GLN A 127 13.02 11.88 -15.72
C GLN A 127 12.98 10.53 -16.44
N TYR A 128 11.92 9.75 -16.23
CA TYR A 128 11.78 8.40 -16.79
C TYR A 128 10.95 8.35 -18.07
N GLY A 129 10.43 9.48 -18.55
CA GLY A 129 9.52 9.52 -19.70
C GLY A 129 8.22 8.76 -19.47
N TRP A 130 7.72 8.76 -18.23
CA TRP A 130 6.48 8.08 -17.84
C TRP A 130 5.30 9.04 -17.79
N THR A 131 4.11 8.48 -17.93
CA THR A 131 2.84 9.10 -17.52
C THR A 131 2.39 8.52 -16.18
N ASN A 132 1.43 9.18 -15.51
CA ASN A 132 0.74 8.62 -14.34
C ASN A 132 0.24 7.20 -14.62
N GLU A 133 -0.48 7.01 -15.72
CA GLU A 133 -0.97 5.71 -16.19
C GLU A 133 0.14 4.67 -16.31
N SER A 134 1.20 4.99 -17.06
CA SER A 134 2.27 4.03 -17.32
C SER A 134 3.00 3.65 -16.03
N MET A 135 3.18 4.59 -15.10
CA MET A 135 3.81 4.32 -13.81
C MET A 135 2.89 3.45 -12.95
N THR A 136 1.59 3.76 -12.90
CA THR A 136 0.58 2.97 -12.18
C THR A 136 0.57 1.52 -12.66
N TRP A 137 0.48 1.27 -13.96
CA TRP A 137 0.42 -0.10 -14.47
C TRP A 137 1.73 -0.86 -14.30
N LYS A 138 2.88 -0.19 -14.45
CA LYS A 138 4.19 -0.81 -14.15
C LYS A 138 4.28 -1.21 -12.68
N LEU A 139 3.84 -0.36 -11.75
CA LEU A 139 3.82 -0.67 -10.32
C LEU A 139 2.90 -1.85 -10.04
N ALA A 140 1.66 -1.80 -10.54
CA ALA A 140 0.70 -2.90 -10.37
C ALA A 140 1.26 -4.23 -10.91
N ALA A 141 1.96 -4.21 -12.05
CA ALA A 141 2.59 -5.40 -12.62
C ALA A 141 3.74 -5.95 -11.75
N ALA A 142 4.61 -5.07 -11.22
CA ALA A 142 5.72 -5.47 -10.36
C ALA A 142 5.22 -6.10 -9.05
N TYR A 143 4.24 -5.47 -8.39
CA TYR A 143 3.61 -6.02 -7.19
C TYR A 143 2.86 -7.32 -7.47
N ARG A 144 2.15 -7.44 -8.62
CA ARG A 144 1.50 -8.69 -9.04
C ARG A 144 2.51 -9.81 -9.26
N ALA A 145 3.67 -9.51 -9.83
CA ALA A 145 4.70 -10.51 -10.11
C ALA A 145 5.18 -11.18 -8.82
N ILE A 146 5.64 -10.39 -7.83
CA ILE A 146 6.14 -10.94 -6.56
C ILE A 146 5.01 -11.45 -5.66
N GLY A 147 3.83 -10.81 -5.69
CA GLY A 147 2.64 -11.30 -5.01
C GLY A 147 2.21 -12.67 -5.52
N GLY A 148 2.19 -12.87 -6.84
CA GLY A 148 1.85 -14.16 -7.45
C GLY A 148 2.93 -15.23 -7.24
N GLU A 149 4.22 -14.85 -7.27
CA GLU A 149 5.32 -15.79 -6.97
C GLU A 149 5.22 -16.35 -5.54
N LEU A 150 4.92 -15.49 -4.57
CA LEU A 150 4.94 -15.83 -3.16
C LEU A 150 3.57 -16.15 -2.57
N ASP A 151 2.50 -16.09 -3.37
CA ASP A 151 1.11 -16.18 -2.91
C ASP A 151 0.80 -15.15 -1.79
N ILE A 152 1.16 -13.89 -2.04
CA ILE A 152 0.94 -12.76 -1.13
C ILE A 152 -0.17 -11.88 -1.72
N PRO A 153 -1.25 -11.60 -0.97
CA PRO A 153 -2.29 -10.68 -1.42
C PRO A 153 -1.74 -9.27 -1.69
N VAL A 154 -2.18 -8.67 -2.79
CA VAL A 154 -1.84 -7.30 -3.17
C VAL A 154 -3.05 -6.39 -2.98
N ALA A 155 -2.86 -5.29 -2.25
CA ALA A 155 -3.78 -4.16 -2.23
C ALA A 155 -3.36 -3.17 -3.34
N TYR A 156 -4.06 -3.18 -4.47
CA TYR A 156 -3.78 -2.34 -5.63
C TYR A 156 -4.24 -0.88 -5.46
N VAL A 157 -3.76 -0.22 -4.41
CA VAL A 157 -4.11 1.19 -4.09
C VAL A 157 -3.82 2.11 -5.27
N GLY A 158 -2.72 1.87 -5.99
CA GLY A 158 -2.38 2.64 -7.19
C GLY A 158 -3.43 2.62 -8.30
N LEU A 159 -4.16 1.51 -8.47
CA LEU A 159 -5.23 1.43 -9.46
C LEU A 159 -6.47 2.22 -9.02
N ALA A 160 -6.76 2.24 -7.71
CA ALA A 160 -7.82 3.09 -7.17
C ALA A 160 -7.49 4.57 -7.34
N PHE A 161 -6.22 4.96 -7.08
CA PHE A 161 -5.74 6.32 -7.35
C PHE A 161 -5.90 6.70 -8.81
N TYR A 162 -5.51 5.82 -9.73
CA TYR A 162 -5.59 6.09 -11.16
C TYR A 162 -7.03 6.23 -11.66
N ASP A 163 -7.96 5.43 -11.14
CA ASP A 163 -9.39 5.55 -11.47
C ASP A 163 -9.93 6.95 -11.12
N VAL A 164 -9.67 7.42 -9.90
CA VAL A 164 -10.11 8.74 -9.44
C VAL A 164 -9.38 9.84 -10.19
N TYR A 165 -8.06 9.75 -10.33
CA TYR A 165 -7.25 10.74 -11.06
C TYR A 165 -7.74 10.92 -12.50
N SER A 166 -8.16 9.84 -13.16
CA SER A 166 -8.60 9.87 -14.57
C SER A 166 -10.03 10.38 -14.73
N ASN A 167 -10.90 10.18 -13.73
CA ASN A 167 -12.34 10.40 -13.87
C ASN A 167 -12.90 11.54 -13.00
N ARG A 168 -12.16 12.00 -11.98
CA ARG A 168 -12.61 12.98 -10.97
C ARG A 168 -11.47 13.93 -10.59
N ASN A 169 -11.19 14.87 -11.48
CA ASN A 169 -10.13 15.88 -11.32
C ASN A 169 -10.41 16.93 -10.24
N ASP A 170 -11.63 16.97 -9.71
CA ASP A 170 -12.07 17.82 -8.62
C ASP A 170 -11.68 17.26 -7.23
N ILE A 171 -11.35 15.97 -7.16
CA ILE A 171 -10.85 15.34 -5.93
C ILE A 171 -9.32 15.35 -5.97
N GLU A 172 -8.73 16.23 -5.16
CA GLU A 172 -7.27 16.31 -5.03
C GLU A 172 -6.73 15.05 -4.31
N LEU A 173 -5.96 14.22 -5.01
CA LEU A 173 -5.33 13.01 -4.45
C LEU A 173 -3.88 13.23 -4.02
N TYR A 174 -3.24 14.29 -4.51
CA TYR A 174 -1.83 14.53 -4.32
C TYR A 174 -1.61 15.77 -3.44
N ALA A 175 -0.54 15.75 -2.66
CA ALA A 175 -0.03 16.97 -2.04
C ALA A 175 0.61 17.87 -3.11
N ALA A 176 0.93 19.11 -2.75
CA ALA A 176 1.51 20.09 -3.67
C ALA A 176 2.84 19.65 -4.33
N ASP A 177 3.50 18.64 -3.78
CA ASP A 177 4.72 18.05 -4.34
C ASP A 177 4.47 16.98 -5.43
N ARG A 178 3.20 16.72 -5.78
CA ARG A 178 2.79 15.83 -6.87
C ARG A 178 3.14 14.35 -6.64
N THR A 179 3.50 13.98 -5.42
CA THR A 179 3.97 12.63 -5.07
C THR A 179 3.30 12.08 -3.82
N HIS A 180 3.28 12.83 -2.73
CA HIS A 180 2.68 12.39 -1.47
C HIS A 180 1.16 12.45 -1.57
N PRO A 181 0.44 11.63 -0.77
CA PRO A 181 -1.00 11.66 -0.80
C PRO A 181 -1.52 12.93 -0.11
N SER A 182 -2.55 13.55 -0.69
CA SER A 182 -3.42 14.47 0.03
C SER A 182 -4.16 13.73 1.15
N TYR A 183 -4.99 14.43 1.93
CA TYR A 183 -5.87 13.75 2.88
C TYR A 183 -6.82 12.75 2.18
N SER A 184 -7.43 13.14 1.06
CA SER A 184 -8.28 12.25 0.24
C SER A 184 -7.50 11.04 -0.29
N GLY A 185 -6.24 11.24 -0.69
CA GLY A 185 -5.35 10.15 -1.09
C GLY A 185 -5.06 9.18 0.06
N SER A 186 -4.77 9.68 1.26
CA SER A 186 -4.56 8.85 2.45
C SER A 186 -5.84 8.09 2.85
N TYR A 187 -7.02 8.71 2.71
CA TYR A 187 -8.31 8.06 2.91
C TYR A 187 -8.53 6.91 1.91
N LEU A 188 -8.26 7.15 0.62
CA LEU A 188 -8.37 6.13 -0.43
C LEU A 188 -7.43 4.94 -0.19
N ALA A 189 -6.18 5.22 0.23
CA ALA A 189 -5.23 4.19 0.61
C ALA A 189 -5.73 3.36 1.80
N ALA A 190 -6.19 4.03 2.86
CA ALA A 190 -6.68 3.38 4.07
C ALA A 190 -7.90 2.49 3.80
N VAL A 191 -8.90 2.97 3.05
CA VAL A 191 -10.10 2.17 2.75
C VAL A 191 -9.78 0.98 1.84
N SER A 192 -8.86 1.14 0.89
CA SER A 192 -8.38 0.07 0.02
C SER A 192 -7.66 -1.03 0.81
N LEU A 193 -6.75 -0.63 1.71
CA LEU A 193 -6.00 -1.56 2.56
C LEU A 193 -6.93 -2.29 3.53
N PHE A 194 -7.79 -1.56 4.23
CA PHE A 194 -8.75 -2.14 5.18
C PHE A 194 -9.64 -3.19 4.51
N SER A 195 -10.22 -2.83 3.37
CA SER A 195 -11.16 -3.68 2.65
C SER A 195 -10.46 -4.91 2.06
N LYS A 196 -9.19 -4.77 1.61
CA LYS A 196 -8.40 -5.91 1.14
C LYS A 196 -8.11 -6.91 2.24
N ILE A 197 -7.80 -6.42 3.45
CA ILE A 197 -7.41 -7.25 4.59
C ILE A 197 -8.63 -7.96 5.19
N PHE A 198 -9.73 -7.24 5.40
CA PHE A 198 -10.88 -7.74 6.16
C PHE A 198 -12.05 -8.19 5.29
N GLY A 199 -11.96 -8.04 3.96
CA GLY A 199 -13.02 -8.46 3.03
C GLY A 199 -14.33 -7.67 3.19
N VAL A 200 -14.28 -6.51 3.83
CA VAL A 200 -15.42 -5.60 3.96
C VAL A 200 -15.55 -4.81 2.66
N ASP A 201 -16.78 -4.67 2.15
CA ASP A 201 -17.02 -3.84 0.96
C ASP A 201 -16.69 -2.37 1.29
N PRO A 202 -15.81 -1.70 0.53
CA PRO A 202 -15.47 -0.30 0.77
C PRO A 202 -16.70 0.62 0.84
N THR A 203 -17.75 0.32 0.08
CA THR A 203 -18.98 1.14 0.03
C THR A 203 -19.87 1.02 1.28
N ASP A 204 -19.58 0.04 2.14
CA ASP A 204 -20.21 -0.10 3.45
C ASP A 204 -19.55 0.77 4.53
N ILE A 205 -18.38 1.33 4.27
CA ILE A 205 -17.71 2.27 5.19
C ILE A 205 -18.49 3.58 5.26
N LYS A 206 -18.88 3.97 6.47
CA LYS A 206 -19.67 5.18 6.75
C LYS A 206 -18.82 6.33 7.29
N PHE A 207 -17.63 6.03 7.76
CA PHE A 207 -16.67 7.06 8.13
C PHE A 207 -16.11 7.75 6.89
N THR A 208 -16.33 9.06 6.75
CA THR A 208 -15.92 9.84 5.56
C THR A 208 -14.57 10.56 5.70
N GLY A 209 -13.91 10.49 6.85
CA GLY A 209 -12.69 11.29 7.06
C GLY A 209 -12.91 12.80 7.20
N GLY A 210 -14.16 13.27 7.22
CA GLY A 210 -14.45 14.71 7.08
C GLY A 210 -14.47 15.19 5.62
N LEU A 211 -14.31 14.28 4.65
CA LEU A 211 -14.61 14.53 3.24
C LEU A 211 -16.12 14.68 3.05
N SER A 212 -16.51 15.29 1.92
CA SER A 212 -17.91 15.31 1.51
C SER A 212 -18.42 13.87 1.31
N ALA A 213 -19.73 13.67 1.48
CA ALA A 213 -20.33 12.36 1.28
C ALA A 213 -20.13 11.86 -0.16
N GLU A 214 -20.16 12.78 -1.13
CA GLU A 214 -19.93 12.47 -2.54
C GLU A 214 -18.50 12.01 -2.80
N ASP A 215 -17.49 12.76 -2.32
CA ASP A 215 -16.08 12.41 -2.55
C ASP A 215 -15.74 11.08 -1.86
N SER A 216 -16.21 10.89 -0.62
CA SER A 216 -16.02 9.63 0.11
C SER A 216 -16.62 8.44 -0.65
N GLU A 217 -17.81 8.60 -1.25
CA GLU A 217 -18.45 7.56 -2.04
C GLU A 217 -17.65 7.22 -3.32
N VAL A 218 -17.16 8.24 -4.03
CA VAL A 218 -16.29 8.06 -5.20
C VAL A 218 -15.04 7.28 -4.83
N LEU A 219 -14.35 7.69 -3.76
CA LEU A 219 -13.13 7.04 -3.29
C LEU A 219 -13.39 5.59 -2.88
N CYS A 220 -14.50 5.30 -2.18
CA CYS A 220 -14.87 3.94 -1.83
C CYS A 220 -15.19 3.08 -3.05
N ARG A 221 -15.87 3.62 -4.06
CA ARG A 221 -16.14 2.89 -5.32
C ARG A 221 -14.85 2.59 -6.09
N ALA A 222 -13.93 3.56 -6.17
CA ALA A 222 -12.63 3.35 -6.81
C ALA A 222 -11.80 2.26 -6.08
N ALA A 223 -11.80 2.29 -4.74
CA ALA A 223 -11.19 1.22 -3.94
C ALA A 223 -11.81 -0.14 -4.25
N LYS A 224 -13.15 -0.24 -4.27
CA LYS A 224 -13.88 -1.48 -4.59
C LYS A 224 -13.46 -2.06 -5.95
N ASN A 225 -13.44 -1.21 -6.98
CA ASN A 225 -13.05 -1.62 -8.33
C ASN A 225 -11.62 -2.16 -8.38
N ALA A 226 -10.71 -1.58 -7.59
CA ALA A 226 -9.30 -1.95 -7.59
C ALA A 226 -8.96 -3.19 -6.74
N ILE A 227 -9.67 -3.42 -5.63
CA ILE A 227 -9.27 -4.42 -4.62
C ILE A 227 -10.12 -5.69 -4.57
N CYS A 228 -11.35 -5.67 -5.12
CA CYS A 228 -12.27 -6.82 -5.08
C CYS A 228 -11.97 -7.90 -6.13
N SER A 229 -11.10 -7.63 -7.10
CA SER A 229 -10.67 -8.59 -8.11
C SER A 229 -9.20 -8.40 -8.45
N ASP A 230 -8.52 -9.48 -8.83
CA ASP A 230 -7.18 -9.35 -9.39
C ASP A 230 -7.25 -8.59 -10.73
N PRO A 231 -6.52 -7.47 -10.87
CA PRO A 231 -6.61 -6.63 -12.05
C PRO A 231 -6.00 -7.34 -13.26
N ALA A 232 -6.68 -7.22 -14.40
CA ALA A 232 -6.15 -7.61 -15.69
C ALA A 232 -5.07 -6.61 -16.12
N ILE A 233 -3.83 -6.83 -15.68
CA ILE A 233 -2.66 -6.03 -16.11
C ILE A 233 -2.53 -6.08 -17.64
N PRO A 234 -2.47 -4.94 -18.34
CA PRO A 234 -2.30 -4.92 -19.79
C PRO A 234 -1.00 -5.61 -20.21
N LYS A 235 -1.02 -6.27 -21.37
CA LYS A 235 0.04 -7.19 -21.81
C LYS A 235 1.42 -6.54 -21.88
N GLU A 236 1.46 -5.27 -22.27
CA GLU A 236 2.65 -4.44 -22.39
C GLU A 236 3.32 -4.11 -21.04
N TYR A 237 2.60 -4.26 -19.92
CA TYR A 237 3.14 -4.03 -18.58
C TYR A 237 3.51 -5.31 -17.84
N ILE A 238 3.11 -6.49 -18.34
CA ILE A 238 3.38 -7.77 -17.67
C ILE A 238 4.88 -7.95 -17.46
N THR A 239 5.26 -8.25 -16.22
CA THR A 239 6.64 -8.50 -15.80
C THR A 239 6.70 -9.76 -14.93
N SER A 240 7.91 -10.18 -14.56
CA SER A 240 8.17 -11.33 -13.70
C SER A 240 9.18 -10.97 -12.62
N SER A 241 9.00 -11.53 -11.43
CA SER A 241 9.97 -11.49 -10.33
C SER A 241 10.87 -12.73 -10.31
N ILE A 242 10.48 -13.80 -11.01
CA ILE A 242 11.18 -15.09 -11.02
C ILE A 242 12.59 -14.93 -11.59
N GLY A 243 13.57 -15.46 -10.86
CA GLY A 243 14.98 -15.43 -11.27
C GLY A 243 15.67 -14.09 -11.05
N ILE A 244 14.96 -13.07 -10.57
CA ILE A 244 15.53 -11.79 -10.16
C ILE A 244 15.95 -11.92 -8.70
N LYS A 245 17.26 -11.91 -8.45
CA LYS A 245 17.89 -11.98 -7.11
C LYS A 245 18.37 -10.61 -6.67
#